data_AF-A0AAX0S504-F1
#
_entry.id   AF-A0AAX0S504-F1
#
_cell.length_a   1.000
_cell.length_b   1.000
_cell.length_c   1.000
_cell.angle_alpha   90.00
_cell.angle_beta   90.00
_cell.angle_gamma   90.00
#
_symmetry.space_group_name_H-M   'P 1'
#
loop_
_entity.id
_entity.type
_entity.pdbx_description
1 polymer ?
#
loop_
_entity_poly.entity_id
_entity_poly.type
_entity_poly.pdbx_seq_one_letter_code
_entity_poly.pdbx_strand_id
1 'polypeptide(L)'
;MKMTKERFSYKKNEIFYKLLRLLARLYSRMIIEVECIMKKLNYKKVFIFLFCLTAAVGAMGLAIKSLAFDKKKTVSAYSNDQNYPEADIQTFVKDDTKGGYSVSRPVLHIENIDKQLEAYIKKEIQDYEKKWKAIGGKASSELNLTYTILHFSKQTITISFDKYEQVGGKKQSGSRIFTYDIPSQKKLSIEDIFATDTDYLSVLSDIVYEELAESKEEGISKSLIKKKNQLKAANFDSFSVLKNTLVFYVKTDEDGDSSKTHTIAINKELFKDSLLDSYQSKDLNQDRVKEWQPKHVVAKLPVKNEWIDPSQKVIALTFDDGPHPSHTMSILEALNKYDAHATFFVLGSRVQHYPEVLQKMTEQGNEIGNHSWDHPQLTRLSKKKIKSQIEQTQDAIEKATGTEPDLIRPPYGAINDNVREYMEDMKVTLWDVDPEDWKNRSKKKIVGKVLSKAKDGKVILMHDIYQTSAQAAVEIIKQLHDKGYQLVTISELEQVKKDRELYGIDLQE
;
A
#
# COMPACT_ATOMS: atom_id res chain seq x y z
N MET A 1 -32.26 -121.83 30.14
CA MET A 1 -32.07 -121.37 31.53
C MET A 1 -30.96 -120.33 31.53
N LYS A 2 -31.26 -119.02 31.43
CA LYS A 2 -31.58 -118.10 32.54
C LYS A 2 -30.58 -118.17 33.71
N MET A 3 -30.00 -117.00 34.00
CA MET A 3 -29.25 -116.57 35.19
C MET A 3 -27.75 -116.89 35.22
N THR A 4 -26.81 -115.98 35.49
CA THR A 4 -26.81 -114.54 35.83
C THR A 4 -25.31 -114.14 35.79
N LYS A 5 -24.84 -113.29 34.88
CA LYS A 5 -24.77 -111.82 35.02
C LYS A 5 -24.38 -111.28 36.42
N GLU A 6 -23.49 -111.93 37.18
CA GLU A 6 -23.05 -111.35 38.47
C GLU A 6 -21.55 -111.43 38.82
N ARG A 7 -20.72 -112.17 38.09
CA ARG A 7 -19.27 -112.26 38.41
C ARG A 7 -18.35 -111.24 37.73
N PHE A 8 -18.87 -110.36 36.87
CA PHE A 8 -18.07 -109.31 36.21
C PHE A 8 -18.07 -107.94 36.91
N SER A 9 -18.87 -107.78 37.98
CA SER A 9 -18.99 -106.50 38.70
C SER A 9 -17.95 -106.35 39.84
N TYR A 10 -17.46 -107.44 40.42
CA TYR A 10 -16.61 -107.37 41.62
C TYR A 10 -15.13 -107.03 41.35
N LYS A 11 -14.58 -107.39 40.17
CA LYS A 11 -13.18 -107.08 39.79
C LYS A 11 -12.96 -105.66 39.25
N LYS A 12 -14.02 -104.99 38.77
CA LYS A 12 -13.94 -103.60 38.26
C LYS A 12 -13.90 -102.57 39.40
N ASN A 13 -14.53 -102.88 40.53
CA ASN A 13 -14.57 -102.00 41.69
C ASN A 13 -13.21 -101.94 42.42
N GLU A 14 -12.44 -103.03 42.50
CA GLU A 14 -11.14 -103.00 43.22
C GLU A 14 -10.08 -102.13 42.52
N ILE A 15 -10.07 -102.14 41.18
CA ILE A 15 -9.18 -101.28 40.37
C ILE A 15 -9.65 -99.83 40.43
N PHE A 16 -10.96 -99.58 40.37
CA PHE A 16 -11.52 -98.24 40.50
C PHE A 16 -11.23 -97.60 41.87
N TYR A 17 -11.38 -98.35 42.97
CA TYR A 17 -11.05 -97.87 44.31
C TYR A 17 -9.54 -97.68 44.54
N LYS A 18 -8.68 -98.50 43.90
CA LYS A 18 -7.22 -98.27 43.91
C LYS A 18 -6.83 -97.01 43.12
N LEU A 19 -7.45 -96.78 41.97
CA LEU A 19 -7.23 -95.56 41.17
C LEU A 19 -7.73 -94.30 41.88
N LEU A 20 -8.90 -94.37 42.52
CA LEU A 20 -9.48 -93.25 43.27
C LEU A 20 -8.65 -92.92 44.52
N ARG A 21 -8.10 -93.93 45.22
CA ARG A 21 -7.15 -93.72 46.33
C ARG A 21 -5.80 -93.17 45.85
N LEU A 22 -5.34 -93.54 44.66
CA LEU A 22 -4.11 -92.98 44.07
C LEU A 22 -4.32 -91.52 43.69
N LEU A 23 -5.45 -91.20 43.06
CA LEU A 23 -5.84 -89.83 42.69
C LEU A 23 -6.06 -88.96 43.92
N ALA A 24 -6.73 -89.45 44.97
CA ALA A 24 -6.89 -88.72 46.22
C ALA A 24 -5.55 -88.46 46.94
N ARG A 25 -4.60 -89.40 46.88
CA ARG A 25 -3.25 -89.20 47.43
C ARG A 25 -2.40 -88.24 46.61
N LEU A 26 -2.54 -88.25 45.28
CA LEU A 26 -1.89 -87.28 44.39
C LEU A 26 -2.48 -85.88 44.57
N TYR A 27 -3.81 -85.76 44.72
CA TYR A 27 -4.47 -84.48 44.97
C TYR A 27 -4.15 -83.91 46.36
N SER A 28 -4.09 -84.77 47.39
CA SER A 28 -3.70 -84.34 48.74
C SER A 28 -2.22 -83.93 48.81
N ARG A 29 -1.31 -84.63 48.11
CA ARG A 29 0.09 -84.18 47.96
C ARG A 29 0.21 -82.88 47.17
N MET A 30 -0.57 -82.71 46.10
CA MET A 30 -0.58 -81.49 45.30
C MET A 30 -1.11 -80.28 46.09
N ILE A 31 -2.14 -80.46 46.92
CA ILE A 31 -2.67 -79.40 47.78
C ILE A 31 -1.66 -79.03 48.88
N ILE A 32 -0.97 -80.00 49.49
CA ILE A 32 0.07 -79.74 50.51
C ILE A 32 1.30 -79.06 49.89
N GLU A 33 1.71 -79.45 48.68
CA GLU A 33 2.81 -78.78 47.96
C GLU A 33 2.43 -77.37 47.51
N VAL A 34 1.20 -77.15 47.04
CA VAL A 34 0.68 -75.82 46.70
C VAL A 34 0.53 -74.95 47.95
N GLU A 35 0.03 -75.46 49.08
CA GLU A 35 -0.03 -74.70 50.33
C GLU A 35 1.36 -74.37 50.90
N CYS A 36 2.35 -75.25 50.72
CA CYS A 36 3.74 -75.03 51.15
C CYS A 36 4.47 -74.04 50.23
N ILE A 37 4.19 -74.05 48.92
CA ILE A 37 4.66 -73.05 47.96
C ILE A 37 3.99 -71.70 48.22
N MET A 38 2.68 -71.68 48.52
CA MET A 38 1.91 -70.48 48.84
C MET A 38 2.26 -69.87 50.20
N LYS A 39 2.78 -70.63 51.17
CA LYS A 39 3.34 -70.11 52.43
C LYS A 39 4.76 -69.55 52.30
N LYS A 40 5.55 -70.02 51.32
CA LYS A 40 6.91 -69.52 51.06
C LYS A 40 6.94 -68.27 50.17
N LEU A 41 5.96 -68.12 49.28
CA LEU A 41 5.77 -66.89 48.50
C LEU A 41 4.95 -65.91 49.33
N ASN A 42 5.60 -64.83 49.80
CA ASN A 42 4.95 -63.74 50.51
C ASN A 42 3.84 -63.15 49.61
N TYR A 43 2.60 -63.60 49.81
CA TYR A 43 1.48 -63.35 48.90
C TYR A 43 1.23 -61.86 48.69
N LYS A 44 1.54 -61.02 49.70
CA LYS A 44 1.53 -59.56 49.56
C LYS A 44 2.54 -59.08 48.52
N LYS A 45 3.76 -59.63 48.49
CA LYS A 45 4.78 -59.28 47.49
C LYS A 45 4.43 -59.79 46.09
N VAL A 46 3.82 -60.97 45.96
CA VAL A 46 3.38 -61.50 44.65
C VAL A 46 2.19 -60.70 44.12
N PHE A 47 1.23 -60.36 44.99
CA PHE A 47 0.09 -59.53 44.61
C PHE A 47 0.51 -58.09 44.30
N ILE A 48 1.45 -57.51 45.06
CA ILE A 48 2.07 -56.22 44.73
C ILE A 48 2.82 -56.31 43.41
N PHE A 49 3.56 -57.39 43.15
CA PHE A 49 4.28 -57.57 41.89
C PHE A 49 3.33 -57.72 40.70
N LEU A 50 2.24 -58.49 40.82
CA LEU A 50 1.20 -58.61 39.79
C LEU A 50 0.44 -57.30 39.61
N PHE A 51 0.12 -56.58 40.69
CA PHE A 51 -0.51 -55.27 40.61
C PHE A 51 0.41 -54.24 39.94
N CYS A 52 1.70 -54.20 40.30
CA CYS A 52 2.72 -53.40 39.65
C CYS A 52 2.92 -53.79 38.19
N LEU A 53 2.84 -55.08 37.83
CA LEU A 53 2.93 -55.55 36.45
C LEU A 53 1.69 -55.12 35.66
N THR A 54 0.49 -55.23 36.21
CA THR A 54 -0.74 -54.73 35.57
C THR A 54 -0.77 -53.21 35.49
N ALA A 55 -0.24 -52.50 36.48
CA ALA A 55 -0.10 -51.05 36.46
C ALA A 55 0.98 -50.61 35.47
N ALA A 56 2.07 -51.36 35.32
CA ALA A 56 3.12 -51.11 34.33
C ALA A 56 2.62 -51.42 32.91
N VAL A 57 1.86 -52.49 32.69
CA VAL A 57 1.23 -52.79 31.40
C VAL A 57 0.11 -51.79 31.09
N GLY A 58 -0.62 -51.32 32.11
CA GLY A 58 -1.61 -50.24 31.97
C GLY A 58 -0.97 -48.88 31.68
N ALA A 59 0.14 -48.55 32.35
CA ALA A 59 0.93 -47.34 32.11
C ALA A 59 1.65 -47.40 30.76
N MET A 60 2.13 -48.59 30.34
CA MET A 60 2.71 -48.82 29.03
C MET A 60 1.64 -48.84 27.95
N GLY A 61 0.43 -49.33 28.25
CA GLY A 61 -0.74 -49.22 27.38
C GLY A 61 -1.21 -47.77 27.22
N LEU A 62 -1.19 -46.97 28.28
CA LEU A 62 -1.45 -45.52 28.25
C LEU A 62 -0.33 -44.73 27.59
N ALA A 63 0.93 -45.13 27.77
CA ALA A 63 2.08 -44.55 27.09
C ALA A 63 2.09 -44.95 25.61
N ILE A 64 1.70 -46.16 25.23
CA ILE A 64 1.51 -46.58 23.83
C ILE A 64 0.28 -45.87 23.24
N LYS A 65 -0.80 -45.66 24.01
CA LYS A 65 -1.92 -44.82 23.57
C LYS A 65 -1.53 -43.36 23.44
N SER A 66 -0.67 -42.81 24.32
CA SER A 66 -0.17 -41.43 24.18
C SER A 66 0.92 -41.30 23.10
N LEU A 67 1.68 -42.37 22.82
CA LEU A 67 2.63 -42.45 21.71
C LEU A 67 1.92 -42.69 20.37
N ALA A 68 0.75 -43.33 20.36
CA ALA A 68 -0.08 -43.56 19.18
C ALA A 68 -1.10 -42.43 18.93
N PHE A 69 -1.50 -41.69 19.96
CA PHE A 69 -2.46 -40.57 19.84
C PHE A 69 -1.78 -39.19 19.70
N ASP A 70 -0.45 -39.13 19.66
CA ASP A 70 0.27 -37.85 19.56
C ASP A 70 1.44 -37.87 18.55
N LYS A 71 1.17 -38.43 17.36
CA LYS A 71 1.91 -38.09 16.14
C LYS A 71 0.92 -37.64 15.07
N LYS A 72 0.37 -36.43 15.22
CA LYS A 72 -0.12 -35.67 14.07
C LYS A 72 1.07 -35.47 13.14
N LYS A 73 1.15 -36.28 12.07
CA LYS A 73 2.23 -36.21 11.08
C LYS A 73 2.14 -34.84 10.40
N THR A 74 3.18 -34.02 10.56
CA THR A 74 3.45 -32.99 9.57
C THR A 74 3.76 -33.69 8.26
N VAL A 75 2.95 -33.47 7.23
CA VAL A 75 3.16 -34.01 5.88
C VAL A 75 3.63 -32.87 5.00
N SER A 76 4.73 -33.11 4.26
CA SER A 76 5.17 -32.25 3.17
C SER A 76 4.72 -32.85 1.85
N ALA A 77 3.93 -32.11 1.08
CA ALA A 77 3.53 -32.49 -0.27
C ALA A 77 4.28 -31.63 -1.31
N TYR A 78 4.53 -32.22 -2.49
CA TYR A 78 5.11 -31.53 -3.64
C TYR A 78 4.18 -31.64 -4.84
N SER A 79 4.04 -30.55 -5.58
CA SER A 79 3.32 -30.50 -6.87
C SER A 79 3.92 -29.42 -7.76
N ASN A 80 3.72 -29.48 -9.07
CA ASN A 80 4.21 -28.44 -9.98
C ASN A 80 3.36 -27.15 -9.90
N ASP A 81 4.00 -25.98 -9.97
CA ASP A 81 3.32 -24.69 -9.99
C ASP A 81 2.72 -24.42 -11.37
N GLN A 82 1.41 -24.18 -11.43
CA GLN A 82 0.70 -24.00 -12.71
C GLN A 82 0.99 -22.65 -13.37
N ASN A 83 1.39 -21.64 -12.60
CA ASN A 83 1.67 -20.31 -13.11
C ASN A 83 3.13 -20.18 -13.56
N TYR A 84 4.04 -20.88 -12.89
CA TYR A 84 5.46 -20.95 -13.24
C TYR A 84 5.92 -22.42 -13.32
N PRO A 85 5.81 -23.07 -14.48
CA PRO A 85 6.08 -24.50 -14.63
C PRO A 85 7.49 -24.95 -14.21
N GLU A 86 8.47 -24.04 -14.20
CA GLU A 86 9.82 -24.28 -13.72
C GLU A 86 9.97 -24.31 -12.19
N ALA A 87 8.93 -24.00 -11.44
CA ALA A 87 8.90 -24.06 -9.99
C ALA A 87 7.96 -25.18 -9.50
N ASP A 88 8.33 -25.80 -8.38
CA ASP A 88 7.43 -26.67 -7.64
C ASP A 88 6.83 -25.93 -6.44
N ILE A 89 5.74 -26.47 -5.92
CA ILE A 89 5.07 -26.07 -4.69
C ILE A 89 5.48 -27.07 -3.62
N GLN A 90 5.95 -26.59 -2.46
CA GLN A 90 6.06 -27.40 -1.25
C GLN A 90 5.06 -26.91 -0.21
N THR A 91 4.18 -27.79 0.25
CA THR A 91 3.18 -27.47 1.28
C THR A 91 3.39 -28.32 2.53
N PHE A 92 3.48 -27.65 3.68
CA PHE A 92 3.54 -28.24 5.02
C PHE A 92 2.16 -28.20 5.65
N VAL A 93 1.62 -29.37 6.00
CA VAL A 93 0.33 -29.48 6.65
C VAL A 93 0.47 -30.17 8.00
N LYS A 94 -0.07 -29.53 9.04
CA LYS A 94 -0.38 -30.17 10.31
C LYS A 94 -1.89 -30.22 10.47
N ASP A 95 -2.43 -31.40 10.27
CA ASP A 95 -3.85 -31.67 10.44
C ASP A 95 -4.20 -31.76 11.94
N ASP A 96 -4.67 -30.65 12.50
CA ASP A 96 -5.03 -30.49 13.90
C ASP A 96 -6.27 -29.59 14.06
N THR A 97 -7.34 -30.13 14.63
CA THR A 97 -8.59 -29.38 14.87
C THR A 97 -8.48 -28.25 15.88
N LYS A 98 -7.37 -28.15 16.63
CA LYS A 98 -7.15 -27.11 17.64
C LYS A 98 -5.94 -26.21 17.36
N GLY A 99 -5.04 -26.61 16.48
CA GLY A 99 -3.76 -25.92 16.27
C GLY A 99 -3.09 -26.30 14.96
N GLY A 100 -3.91 -26.34 13.90
CA GLY A 100 -3.48 -26.77 12.57
C GLY A 100 -2.73 -25.68 11.83
N TYR A 101 -2.03 -26.08 10.77
CA TYR A 101 -1.48 -25.12 9.81
C TYR A 101 -1.42 -25.72 8.40
N SER A 102 -1.49 -24.84 7.40
CA SER A 102 -1.21 -25.13 5.99
C SER A 102 -0.32 -24.02 5.46
N VAL A 103 0.93 -24.36 5.16
CA VAL A 103 1.97 -23.38 4.80
C VAL A 103 2.66 -23.82 3.52
N SER A 104 2.57 -23.00 2.48
CA SER A 104 3.15 -23.27 1.16
C SER A 104 4.30 -22.33 0.84
N ARG A 105 5.28 -22.83 0.09
CA ARG A 105 6.38 -22.05 -0.50
C ARG A 105 6.66 -22.53 -1.92
N PRO A 106 7.25 -21.69 -2.78
CA PRO A 106 7.82 -22.18 -4.02
C PRO A 106 9.15 -22.90 -3.75
N VAL A 107 9.45 -23.85 -4.62
CA VAL A 107 10.73 -24.55 -4.76
C VAL A 107 11.25 -24.17 -6.13
N LEU A 108 12.29 -23.33 -6.16
CA LEU A 108 12.77 -22.66 -7.36
C LEU A 108 13.91 -23.41 -8.04
N HIS A 109 14.45 -24.43 -7.37
CA HIS A 109 15.68 -25.12 -7.74
C HIS A 109 16.89 -24.17 -7.79
N ILE A 110 16.89 -23.16 -6.91
CA ILE A 110 17.97 -22.20 -6.70
C ILE A 110 18.40 -22.30 -5.24
N GLU A 111 19.49 -23.02 -5.00
CA GLU A 111 19.85 -23.56 -3.69
C GLU A 111 19.78 -22.54 -2.54
N ASN A 112 20.41 -21.37 -2.67
CA ASN A 112 20.48 -20.42 -1.58
C ASN A 112 19.18 -19.62 -1.41
N ILE A 113 18.41 -19.39 -2.49
CA ILE A 113 17.08 -18.77 -2.39
C ILE A 113 16.11 -19.76 -1.72
N ASP A 114 16.11 -21.03 -2.15
CA ASP A 114 15.28 -22.07 -1.55
C ASP A 114 15.57 -22.25 -0.05
N LYS A 115 16.84 -22.21 0.39
CA LYS A 115 17.20 -22.22 1.81
C LYS A 115 16.65 -21.02 2.58
N GLN A 116 16.69 -19.82 1.99
CA GLN A 116 16.15 -18.62 2.62
C GLN A 116 14.63 -18.67 2.74
N LEU A 117 13.93 -19.11 1.70
CA LEU A 117 12.49 -19.33 1.72
C LEU A 117 12.13 -20.41 2.75
N GLU A 118 12.89 -21.51 2.80
CA GLU A 118 12.70 -22.58 3.78
C GLU A 118 12.90 -22.11 5.23
N ALA A 119 13.89 -21.26 5.48
CA ALA A 119 14.09 -20.66 6.78
C ALA A 119 12.94 -19.72 7.17
N TYR A 120 12.40 -18.95 6.21
CA TYR A 120 11.28 -18.04 6.43
C TYR A 120 10.01 -18.78 6.88
N ILE A 121 9.52 -19.76 6.11
CA ILE A 121 8.28 -20.44 6.50
C ILE A 121 8.45 -21.32 7.74
N LYS A 122 9.64 -21.91 7.98
CA LYS A 122 9.93 -22.59 9.26
C LYS A 122 9.80 -21.64 10.44
N LYS A 123 10.29 -20.41 10.31
CA LYS A 123 10.15 -19.37 11.34
C LYS A 123 8.68 -19.01 11.58
N GLU A 124 7.88 -18.79 10.53
CA GLU A 124 6.45 -18.47 10.68
C GLU A 124 5.68 -19.61 11.39
N ILE A 125 5.97 -20.88 11.04
CA ILE A 125 5.39 -22.04 11.74
C ILE A 125 5.81 -22.05 13.22
N GLN A 126 7.09 -21.85 13.52
CA GLN A 126 7.61 -21.83 14.89
C GLN A 126 6.98 -20.71 15.74
N ASP A 127 6.86 -19.51 15.17
CA ASP A 127 6.28 -18.34 15.85
C ASP A 127 4.79 -18.57 16.14
N TYR A 128 4.04 -19.12 15.17
CA TYR A 128 2.65 -19.53 15.38
C TYR A 128 2.51 -20.59 16.48
N GLU A 129 3.28 -21.68 16.40
CA GLU A 129 3.22 -22.75 17.40
C GLU A 129 3.58 -22.23 18.80
N LYS A 130 4.53 -21.31 18.91
CA LYS A 130 4.89 -20.65 20.17
C LYS A 130 3.71 -19.85 20.74
N LYS A 131 3.04 -19.04 19.92
CA LYS A 131 1.84 -18.27 20.33
C LYS A 131 0.70 -19.19 20.76
N TRP A 132 0.44 -20.26 20.01
CA TRP A 132 -0.61 -21.22 20.33
C TRP A 132 -0.33 -21.98 21.64
N LYS A 133 0.91 -22.41 21.85
CA LYS A 133 1.33 -23.03 23.12
C LYS A 133 1.21 -22.06 24.30
N ALA A 134 1.51 -20.78 24.10
CA ALA A 134 1.41 -19.75 25.14
C ALA A 134 -0.03 -19.56 25.65
N ILE A 135 -1.05 -19.81 24.83
CA ILE A 135 -2.46 -19.78 25.23
C ILE A 135 -2.99 -21.15 25.70
N GLY A 136 -2.09 -22.09 26.03
CA GLY A 136 -2.43 -23.40 26.58
C GLY A 136 -2.69 -24.51 25.57
N GLY A 137 -2.50 -24.25 24.26
CA GLY A 137 -2.52 -25.30 23.22
C GLY A 137 -3.84 -26.06 23.06
N LYS A 138 -4.96 -25.46 23.50
CA LYS A 138 -6.29 -26.10 23.49
C LYS A 138 -7.37 -25.26 22.80
N ALA A 139 -7.15 -23.97 22.67
CA ALA A 139 -8.07 -23.06 21.96
C ALA A 139 -7.92 -23.24 20.45
N SER A 140 -9.01 -23.05 19.71
CA SER A 140 -9.03 -23.14 18.25
C SER A 140 -8.12 -22.08 17.62
N SER A 141 -7.15 -22.56 16.86
CA SER A 141 -6.13 -21.75 16.18
C SER A 141 -5.77 -22.37 14.84
N GLU A 142 -5.44 -21.52 13.87
CA GLU A 142 -5.02 -21.92 12.53
C GLU A 142 -3.99 -20.94 11.97
N LEU A 143 -3.05 -21.46 11.18
CA LEU A 143 -2.15 -20.67 10.34
C LEU A 143 -2.33 -21.12 8.89
N ASN A 144 -2.65 -20.19 8.02
CA ASN A 144 -2.61 -20.36 6.58
C ASN A 144 -1.57 -19.39 5.99
N LEU A 145 -0.62 -19.92 5.23
CA LEU A 145 0.36 -19.12 4.52
C LEU A 145 0.45 -19.64 3.09
N THR A 146 0.07 -18.81 2.14
CA THR A 146 0.16 -19.10 0.71
C THR A 146 1.17 -18.16 0.06
N TYR A 147 1.53 -18.43 -1.19
CA TYR A 147 2.42 -17.55 -1.94
C TYR A 147 1.90 -17.34 -3.35
N THR A 148 2.36 -16.23 -3.96
CA THR A 148 2.23 -15.94 -5.37
C THR A 148 3.57 -15.44 -5.89
N ILE A 149 4.07 -16.00 -6.98
CA ILE A 149 5.23 -15.44 -7.70
C ILE A 149 4.69 -14.26 -8.53
N LEU A 150 5.12 -13.04 -8.18
CA LEU A 150 4.68 -11.80 -8.84
C LEU A 150 5.52 -11.49 -10.09
N HIS A 151 6.78 -11.93 -10.08
CA HIS A 151 7.71 -11.75 -11.19
C HIS A 151 8.81 -12.82 -11.12
N PHE A 152 9.20 -13.40 -12.26
CA PHE A 152 10.36 -14.29 -12.34
C PHE A 152 11.09 -14.11 -13.67
N SER A 153 12.30 -13.55 -13.64
CA SER A 153 13.13 -13.27 -14.82
C SER A 153 14.49 -13.99 -14.77
N LYS A 154 15.46 -13.55 -15.57
CA LYS A 154 16.85 -14.01 -15.46
C LYS A 154 17.57 -13.32 -14.30
N GLN A 155 17.20 -12.07 -14.01
CA GLN A 155 17.83 -11.25 -12.98
C GLN A 155 17.17 -11.42 -11.62
N THR A 156 15.85 -11.32 -11.54
CA THR A 156 15.14 -11.22 -10.27
C THR A 156 13.96 -12.19 -10.16
N ILE A 157 13.60 -12.51 -8.92
CA ILE A 157 12.33 -13.16 -8.60
C ILE A 157 11.66 -12.44 -7.44
N THR A 158 10.38 -12.14 -7.58
CA THR A 158 9.55 -11.51 -6.55
C THR A 158 8.41 -12.44 -6.14
N ILE A 159 8.29 -12.68 -4.83
CA ILE A 159 7.31 -13.60 -4.24
C ILE A 159 6.52 -12.85 -3.16
N SER A 160 5.19 -12.82 -3.31
CA SER A 160 4.26 -12.43 -2.25
C SER A 160 3.92 -13.64 -1.39
N PHE A 161 3.88 -13.47 -0.08
CA PHE A 161 3.38 -14.42 0.89
C PHE A 161 2.17 -13.83 1.60
N ASP A 162 1.02 -14.48 1.47
CA ASP A 162 -0.24 -14.03 2.07
C ASP A 162 -0.55 -14.89 3.29
N LYS A 163 -0.53 -14.25 4.46
CA LYS A 163 -0.73 -14.90 5.75
C LYS A 163 -2.10 -14.60 6.31
N TYR A 164 -2.75 -15.64 6.78
CA TYR A 164 -3.86 -15.57 7.71
C TYR A 164 -3.51 -16.39 8.96
N GLU A 165 -3.58 -15.76 10.14
CA GLU A 165 -3.32 -16.43 11.41
C GLU A 165 -4.45 -16.12 12.39
N GLN A 166 -5.00 -17.16 13.00
CA GLN A 166 -5.90 -17.07 14.13
C GLN A 166 -5.29 -17.77 15.34
N VAL A 167 -5.16 -17.06 16.46
CA VAL A 167 -4.70 -17.64 17.72
C VAL A 167 -5.69 -17.31 18.84
N GLY A 168 -6.43 -18.33 19.30
CA GLY A 168 -7.37 -18.17 20.42
C GLY A 168 -8.49 -17.15 20.16
N GLY A 169 -9.00 -17.13 18.93
CA GLY A 169 -10.04 -16.19 18.48
C GLY A 169 -9.54 -14.82 18.01
N LYS A 170 -8.26 -14.48 18.23
CA LYS A 170 -7.65 -13.28 17.65
C LYS A 170 -7.17 -13.57 16.24
N LYS A 171 -7.67 -12.80 15.26
CA LYS A 171 -7.30 -12.93 13.84
C LYS A 171 -6.32 -11.83 13.45
N GLN A 172 -5.39 -12.18 12.57
CA GLN A 172 -4.54 -11.25 11.86
C GLN A 172 -4.34 -11.76 10.43
N SER A 173 -4.36 -10.85 9.48
CA SER A 173 -4.02 -11.11 8.08
C SER A 173 -2.95 -10.14 7.64
N GLY A 174 -2.08 -10.54 6.72
CA GLY A 174 -1.11 -9.63 6.12
C GLY A 174 -0.21 -10.29 5.10
N SER A 175 0.33 -9.48 4.20
CA SER A 175 1.19 -9.96 3.12
C SER A 175 2.66 -9.60 3.36
N ARG A 176 3.60 -10.39 2.86
CA ARG A 176 5.03 -10.06 2.83
C ARG A 176 5.59 -10.34 1.45
N ILE A 177 6.27 -9.37 0.87
CA ILE A 177 6.84 -9.49 -0.46
C ILE A 177 8.36 -9.55 -0.32
N PHE A 178 8.98 -10.52 -0.99
CA PHE A 178 10.42 -10.65 -1.06
C PHE A 178 10.87 -10.65 -2.50
N THR A 179 11.94 -9.89 -2.75
CA THR A 179 12.62 -9.87 -4.05
C THR A 179 14.03 -10.38 -3.88
N TYR A 180 14.44 -11.27 -4.77
CA TYR A 180 15.76 -11.86 -4.77
C TYR A 180 16.45 -11.57 -6.08
N ASP A 181 17.75 -11.33 -5.99
CA ASP A 181 18.64 -11.37 -7.13
C ASP A 181 19.06 -12.83 -7.40
N ILE A 182 18.81 -13.31 -8.62
CA ILE A 182 19.06 -14.70 -9.01
C ILE A 182 20.56 -14.97 -9.14
N PRO A 183 21.37 -14.14 -9.83
CA PRO A 183 22.81 -14.41 -9.95
C PRO A 183 23.55 -14.46 -8.61
N SER A 184 23.30 -13.51 -7.71
CA SER A 184 23.92 -13.47 -6.37
C SER A 184 23.19 -14.32 -5.34
N GLN A 185 21.96 -14.76 -5.64
CA GLN A 185 21.07 -15.51 -4.75
C GLN A 185 20.81 -14.79 -3.41
N LYS A 186 20.86 -13.45 -3.41
CA LYS A 186 20.65 -12.60 -2.23
C LYS A 186 19.24 -12.02 -2.24
N LYS A 187 18.60 -11.95 -1.08
CA LYS A 187 17.41 -11.11 -0.91
C LYS A 187 17.81 -9.63 -1.06
N LEU A 188 17.09 -8.90 -1.90
CA LEU A 188 17.31 -7.49 -2.17
C LEU A 188 16.56 -6.59 -1.17
N SER A 189 17.23 -5.53 -0.75
CA SER A 189 16.57 -4.28 -0.33
C SER A 189 16.50 -3.32 -1.52
N ILE A 190 15.76 -2.22 -1.38
CA ILE A 190 15.74 -1.20 -2.44
C ILE A 190 17.13 -0.59 -2.69
N GLU A 191 17.96 -0.48 -1.64
CA GLU A 191 19.32 0.04 -1.74
C GLU A 191 20.22 -0.82 -2.64
N ASP A 192 19.95 -2.12 -2.74
CA ASP A 192 20.76 -3.05 -3.52
C ASP A 192 20.61 -2.88 -5.05
N ILE A 193 19.59 -2.15 -5.52
CA ILE A 193 19.35 -1.95 -6.96
C ILE A 193 19.79 -0.60 -7.49
N PHE A 194 20.13 0.35 -6.60
CA PHE A 194 20.57 1.70 -6.94
C PHE A 194 22.05 1.92 -6.61
N ALA A 195 22.69 2.84 -7.33
CA ALA A 195 24.04 3.29 -7.01
C ALA A 195 24.05 4.12 -5.70
N THR A 196 25.10 3.96 -4.90
CA THR A 196 25.17 4.48 -3.51
C THR A 196 25.19 6.00 -3.40
N ASP A 197 25.68 6.71 -4.43
CA ASP A 197 25.88 8.17 -4.41
C ASP A 197 24.79 8.91 -5.20
N THR A 198 23.54 8.42 -5.14
CA THR A 198 22.42 8.97 -5.91
C THR A 198 21.29 9.44 -5.00
N ASP A 199 20.47 10.36 -5.51
CA ASP A 199 19.29 10.91 -4.83
C ASP A 199 18.02 10.07 -5.04
N TYR A 200 18.18 8.82 -5.47
CA TYR A 200 17.07 7.93 -5.87
C TYR A 200 15.96 7.85 -4.81
N LEU A 201 16.33 7.86 -3.52
CA LEU A 201 15.37 7.76 -2.42
C LEU A 201 14.50 9.02 -2.32
N SER A 202 15.07 10.20 -2.59
CA SER A 202 14.29 11.44 -2.65
C SER A 202 13.32 11.37 -3.82
N VAL A 203 13.82 11.08 -5.02
CA VAL A 203 13.01 10.98 -6.23
C VAL A 203 11.87 9.95 -6.08
N LEU A 204 12.19 8.76 -5.55
CA LEU A 204 11.21 7.71 -5.29
C LEU A 204 10.18 8.14 -4.25
N SER A 205 10.60 8.84 -3.19
CA SER A 205 9.69 9.37 -2.16
C SER A 205 8.77 10.46 -2.73
N ASP A 206 9.27 11.28 -3.65
CA ASP A 206 8.47 12.31 -4.33
C ASP A 206 7.38 11.66 -5.19
N ILE A 207 7.76 10.71 -6.03
CA ILE A 207 6.83 9.98 -6.91
C ILE A 207 5.77 9.24 -6.09
N VAL A 208 6.19 8.42 -5.11
CA VAL A 208 5.24 7.62 -4.31
C VAL A 208 4.28 8.52 -3.54
N TYR A 209 4.74 9.66 -3.05
CA TYR A 209 3.85 10.58 -2.36
C TYR A 209 2.80 11.18 -3.29
N GLU A 210 3.22 11.71 -4.45
CA GLU A 210 2.29 12.35 -5.40
C GLU A 210 1.24 11.35 -5.88
N GLU A 211 1.66 10.13 -6.23
CA GLU A 211 0.74 9.05 -6.63
C GLU A 211 -0.27 8.71 -5.52
N LEU A 212 0.16 8.67 -4.25
CA LEU A 212 -0.75 8.45 -3.13
C LEU A 212 -1.66 9.64 -2.85
N ALA A 213 -1.19 10.87 -3.06
CA ALA A 213 -1.96 12.09 -2.84
C ALA A 213 -3.05 12.30 -3.92
N GLU A 214 -2.75 11.94 -5.16
CA GLU A 214 -3.69 12.06 -6.29
C GLU A 214 -4.64 10.87 -6.40
N SER A 215 -4.32 9.75 -5.77
CA SER A 215 -5.15 8.56 -5.82
C SER A 215 -6.49 8.76 -5.10
N LYS A 216 -7.56 8.45 -5.83
CA LYS A 216 -8.95 8.49 -5.34
C LYS A 216 -9.36 7.20 -4.63
N GLU A 217 -8.44 6.25 -4.38
CA GLU A 217 -8.76 4.98 -3.75
C GLU A 217 -9.13 5.13 -2.26
N GLU A 218 -10.27 4.57 -1.86
CA GLU A 218 -10.72 4.55 -0.47
C GLU A 218 -9.78 3.71 0.41
N GLY A 219 -9.30 4.28 1.52
CA GLY A 219 -8.40 3.62 2.47
C GLY A 219 -6.92 3.95 2.29
N ILE A 220 -6.59 4.93 1.44
CA ILE A 220 -5.24 5.52 1.44
C ILE A 220 -5.06 6.29 2.73
N SER A 221 -4.15 5.78 3.57
CA SER A 221 -3.89 6.40 4.86
C SER A 221 -3.29 7.78 4.66
N LYS A 222 -3.99 8.79 5.19
CA LYS A 222 -3.48 10.15 5.37
C LYS A 222 -2.22 10.18 6.25
N SER A 223 -1.81 9.06 6.88
CA SER A 223 -0.62 9.00 7.74
C SER A 223 0.71 8.86 6.97
N LEU A 224 0.74 8.15 5.83
CA LEU A 224 1.91 8.12 4.93
C LEU A 224 2.08 9.47 4.22
N ILE A 225 0.96 10.06 3.79
CA ILE A 225 0.89 11.41 3.20
C ILE A 225 1.30 12.51 4.22
N LYS A 226 1.25 12.24 5.53
CA LYS A 226 1.72 13.21 6.55
C LYS A 226 3.21 13.13 6.88
N LYS A 227 3.94 12.14 6.33
CA LYS A 227 5.26 11.74 6.85
C LYS A 227 6.29 11.41 5.76
N LYS A 228 6.26 12.11 4.61
CA LYS A 228 7.27 11.94 3.55
C LYS A 228 8.71 12.02 4.06
N ASN A 229 9.01 13.02 4.90
CA ASN A 229 10.33 13.21 5.51
C ASN A 229 10.74 12.08 6.48
N GLN A 230 9.90 11.05 6.66
CA GLN A 230 10.16 9.84 7.45
C GLN A 230 10.24 8.58 6.59
N LEU A 231 9.98 8.65 5.27
CA LEU A 231 10.17 7.51 4.38
C LEU A 231 11.65 7.16 4.30
N LYS A 232 11.96 5.91 4.59
CA LYS A 232 13.29 5.32 4.56
C LYS A 232 13.33 4.29 3.44
N ALA A 233 14.54 3.91 3.01
CA ALA A 233 14.73 2.83 2.05
C ALA A 233 13.90 1.57 2.36
N ALA A 234 13.85 1.16 3.63
CA ALA A 234 13.09 0.00 4.08
C ALA A 234 11.57 0.06 3.77
N ASN A 235 10.99 1.27 3.59
CA ASN A 235 9.59 1.42 3.17
C ASN A 235 9.36 0.95 1.72
N PHE A 236 10.42 0.84 0.92
CA PHE A 236 10.38 0.48 -0.49
C PHE A 236 10.95 -0.93 -0.77
N ASP A 237 11.23 -1.73 0.26
CA ASP A 237 11.76 -3.10 0.12
C ASP A 237 10.75 -4.12 -0.45
N SER A 238 9.49 -3.74 -0.59
CA SER A 238 8.47 -4.52 -1.29
C SER A 238 8.31 -3.98 -2.71
N PHE A 239 9.06 -4.56 -3.66
CA PHE A 239 9.08 -4.11 -5.05
C PHE A 239 9.31 -5.26 -6.03
N SER A 240 8.93 -5.10 -7.30
CA SER A 240 9.28 -5.99 -8.42
C SER A 240 10.06 -5.20 -9.48
N VAL A 241 11.00 -5.86 -10.16
CA VAL A 241 11.81 -5.28 -11.24
C VAL A 241 11.39 -5.90 -12.57
N LEU A 242 10.34 -5.36 -13.21
CA LEU A 242 9.78 -5.87 -14.47
C LEU A 242 10.62 -5.40 -15.67
N LYS A 243 10.25 -5.77 -16.91
CA LYS A 243 10.98 -5.35 -18.12
C LYS A 243 11.26 -3.85 -18.21
N ASN A 244 10.22 -3.02 -18.10
CA ASN A 244 10.33 -1.55 -18.24
C ASN A 244 10.02 -0.78 -16.95
N THR A 245 9.51 -1.43 -15.93
CA THR A 245 8.94 -0.76 -14.75
C THR A 245 9.53 -1.30 -13.45
N LEU A 246 9.66 -0.41 -12.47
CA LEU A 246 9.75 -0.78 -11.06
C LEU A 246 8.35 -0.73 -10.48
N VAL A 247 7.92 -1.78 -9.80
CA VAL A 247 6.59 -1.85 -9.19
C VAL A 247 6.75 -1.89 -7.69
N PHE A 248 6.22 -0.92 -6.98
CA PHE A 248 6.29 -0.81 -5.53
C PHE A 248 4.95 -1.18 -4.88
N TYR A 249 5.03 -1.93 -3.79
CA TYR A 249 3.89 -2.46 -3.05
C TYR A 249 3.82 -1.77 -1.68
N VAL A 250 3.11 -0.66 -1.63
CA VAL A 250 3.05 0.21 -0.45
C VAL A 250 1.86 -0.20 0.42
N LYS A 251 2.12 -0.51 1.70
CA LYS A 251 1.07 -0.85 2.67
C LYS A 251 0.50 0.41 3.30
N THR A 252 -0.82 0.51 3.42
CA THR A 252 -1.49 1.59 4.17
C THR A 252 -1.94 1.08 5.55
N ASP A 253 -1.64 1.84 6.61
CA ASP A 253 -1.69 1.36 8.01
C ASP A 253 -3.07 1.42 8.70
N GLU A 254 -4.18 1.60 7.99
CA GLU A 254 -5.49 1.78 8.64
C GLU A 254 -6.34 0.50 8.66
N ASP A 255 -6.75 0.14 9.88
CA ASP A 255 -7.81 -0.82 10.26
C ASP A 255 -7.43 -2.26 10.64
N GLY A 256 -6.19 -2.52 11.06
CA GLY A 256 -5.85 -3.84 11.64
C GLY A 256 -6.04 -5.02 10.67
N ASP A 257 -6.35 -4.72 9.42
CA ASP A 257 -6.39 -5.60 8.27
C ASP A 257 -5.27 -5.18 7.33
N SER A 258 -4.06 -5.67 7.60
CA SER A 258 -2.84 -5.34 6.84
C SER A 258 -2.79 -5.98 5.43
N SER A 259 -3.96 -6.15 4.81
CA SER A 259 -4.16 -6.84 3.53
C SER A 259 -4.22 -5.90 2.32
N LYS A 260 -4.54 -4.61 2.50
CA LYS A 260 -4.59 -3.66 1.36
C LYS A 260 -3.21 -3.11 1.04
N THR A 261 -2.72 -3.47 -0.14
CA THR A 261 -1.45 -3.03 -0.71
C THR A 261 -1.73 -2.17 -1.92
N HIS A 262 -1.29 -0.91 -1.89
CA HIS A 262 -1.34 -0.02 -3.05
C HIS A 262 -0.14 -0.29 -3.96
N THR A 263 -0.38 -0.31 -5.27
CA THR A 263 0.65 -0.66 -6.26
C THR A 263 1.00 0.56 -7.09
N ILE A 264 2.25 0.98 -7.02
CA ILE A 264 2.78 2.12 -7.78
C ILE A 264 3.79 1.59 -8.80
N ALA A 265 3.51 1.77 -10.09
CA ALA A 265 4.42 1.38 -11.14
C ALA A 265 5.14 2.60 -11.72
N ILE A 266 6.46 2.56 -11.76
CA ILE A 266 7.31 3.67 -12.18
C ILE A 266 8.14 3.20 -13.38
N ASN A 267 8.20 4.01 -14.43
CA ASN A 267 9.06 3.75 -15.57
C ASN A 267 10.54 3.81 -15.15
N LYS A 268 11.31 2.77 -15.45
CA LYS A 268 12.75 2.69 -15.13
C LYS A 268 13.58 3.80 -15.75
N GLU A 269 13.14 4.36 -16.88
CA GLU A 269 13.84 5.46 -17.55
C GLU A 269 14.01 6.70 -16.64
N LEU A 270 13.12 6.89 -15.65
CA LEU A 270 13.24 7.95 -14.64
C LEU A 270 14.44 7.76 -13.71
N PHE A 271 15.01 6.56 -13.68
CA PHE A 271 16.14 6.18 -12.85
C PHE A 271 17.34 5.69 -13.67
N LYS A 272 17.41 5.99 -14.98
CA LYS A 272 18.48 5.49 -15.86
C LYS A 272 19.90 5.83 -15.38
N ASP A 273 20.06 6.92 -14.64
CA ASP A 273 21.36 7.40 -14.16
C ASP A 273 21.67 6.89 -12.74
N SER A 274 20.71 6.23 -12.07
CA SER A 274 20.85 5.77 -10.68
C SER A 274 20.60 4.28 -10.46
N LEU A 275 19.79 3.63 -11.29
CA LEU A 275 19.53 2.19 -11.23
C LEU A 275 20.74 1.42 -11.79
N LEU A 276 21.13 0.29 -11.19
CA LEU A 276 22.28 -0.48 -11.70
C LEU A 276 21.93 -1.21 -13.01
N ASP A 277 22.90 -1.36 -13.92
CA ASP A 277 22.74 -1.90 -15.28
C ASP A 277 21.96 -3.21 -15.35
N SER A 278 22.21 -4.13 -14.42
CA SER A 278 21.54 -5.43 -14.36
C SER A 278 20.03 -5.29 -14.16
N TYR A 279 19.59 -4.28 -13.40
CA TYR A 279 18.19 -3.98 -13.14
C TYR A 279 17.59 -3.02 -14.17
N GLN A 280 18.40 -2.28 -14.93
CA GLN A 280 17.93 -1.52 -16.10
C GLN A 280 17.63 -2.44 -17.29
N SER A 281 18.41 -3.51 -17.47
CA SER A 281 18.35 -4.38 -18.64
C SER A 281 16.96 -5.01 -18.86
N LYS A 282 16.35 -4.69 -20.00
CA LYS A 282 15.04 -5.24 -20.41
C LYS A 282 15.09 -6.75 -20.60
N ASP A 283 16.18 -7.27 -21.15
CA ASP A 283 16.33 -8.71 -21.46
C ASP A 283 16.58 -9.55 -20.20
N LEU A 284 17.27 -8.99 -19.20
CA LEU A 284 17.53 -9.69 -17.94
C LEU A 284 16.30 -9.68 -17.03
N ASN A 285 15.50 -8.62 -17.08
CA ASN A 285 14.31 -8.42 -16.24
C ASN A 285 12.99 -8.74 -16.95
N GLN A 286 13.02 -9.28 -18.17
CA GLN A 286 11.81 -9.76 -18.83
C GLN A 286 11.28 -10.99 -18.08
N ASP A 287 10.00 -10.94 -17.74
CA ASP A 287 9.31 -12.08 -17.12
C ASP A 287 9.37 -13.33 -18.02
N ARG A 288 9.56 -14.50 -17.39
CA ARG A 288 9.58 -15.81 -18.05
C ARG A 288 8.20 -16.21 -18.57
N VAL A 289 7.15 -15.71 -17.93
CA VAL A 289 5.76 -15.87 -18.38
C VAL A 289 5.23 -14.56 -18.95
N LYS A 290 3.91 -14.51 -19.20
CA LYS A 290 3.27 -13.27 -19.65
C LYS A 290 3.34 -12.22 -18.54
N GLU A 291 4.16 -11.19 -18.75
CA GLU A 291 4.36 -10.10 -17.80
C GLU A 291 3.05 -9.34 -17.51
N TRP A 292 2.76 -9.17 -16.22
CA TRP A 292 1.64 -8.36 -15.74
C TRP A 292 1.80 -6.90 -16.18
N GLN A 293 0.69 -6.28 -16.59
CA GLN A 293 0.68 -4.89 -17.06
C GLN A 293 -0.02 -3.99 -16.02
N PRO A 294 0.70 -3.03 -15.42
CA PRO A 294 0.08 -2.05 -14.53
C PRO A 294 -0.89 -1.15 -15.28
N LYS A 295 -1.99 -0.74 -14.62
CA LYS A 295 -3.02 0.14 -15.22
C LYS A 295 -2.51 1.56 -15.46
N HIS A 296 -1.64 2.04 -14.57
CA HIS A 296 -1.02 3.36 -14.61
C HIS A 296 0.48 3.18 -14.40
N VAL A 297 1.29 3.96 -15.14
CA VAL A 297 2.74 3.99 -15.00
C VAL A 297 3.21 5.43 -14.94
N VAL A 298 3.91 5.77 -13.86
CA VAL A 298 4.57 7.07 -13.71
C VAL A 298 5.71 7.16 -14.72
N ALA A 299 5.59 8.11 -15.65
CA ALA A 299 6.54 8.29 -16.75
C ALA A 299 7.22 9.66 -16.75
N LYS A 300 6.91 10.53 -15.79
CA LYS A 300 7.52 11.86 -15.61
C LYS A 300 7.75 12.11 -14.12
N LEU A 301 8.79 12.86 -13.81
CA LEU A 301 9.02 13.32 -12.43
C LEU A 301 8.00 14.40 -12.05
N PRO A 302 7.66 14.50 -10.75
CA PRO A 302 6.92 15.63 -10.21
C PRO A 302 7.56 16.95 -10.63
N VAL A 303 6.77 17.92 -11.11
CA VAL A 303 7.32 19.21 -11.57
C VAL A 303 7.72 20.03 -10.34
N LYS A 304 9.02 20.27 -10.19
CA LYS A 304 9.54 21.24 -9.20
C LYS A 304 9.72 22.59 -9.91
N ASN A 305 8.92 23.60 -9.56
CA ASN A 305 9.09 24.95 -10.11
C ASN A 305 10.37 25.57 -9.55
N GLU A 306 11.45 25.57 -10.33
CA GLU A 306 12.81 25.92 -9.87
C GLU A 306 12.96 27.38 -9.38
N TRP A 307 12.08 28.29 -9.79
CA TRP A 307 12.15 29.70 -9.39
C TRP A 307 11.37 30.01 -8.10
N ILE A 308 10.49 29.12 -7.65
CA ILE A 308 9.63 29.35 -6.48
C ILE A 308 10.17 28.58 -5.29
N ASP A 309 10.52 29.31 -4.23
CA ASP A 309 10.89 28.75 -2.95
C ASP A 309 9.63 28.56 -2.07
N PRO A 310 9.15 27.32 -1.85
CA PRO A 310 7.96 27.08 -1.03
C PRO A 310 8.17 27.50 0.44
N SER A 311 9.40 27.72 0.90
CA SER A 311 9.70 28.23 2.25
C SER A 311 9.65 29.75 2.39
N GLN A 312 9.36 30.47 1.31
CA GLN A 312 9.15 31.92 1.33
C GLN A 312 7.66 32.26 1.11
N LYS A 313 7.29 33.50 1.43
CA LYS A 313 5.91 33.96 1.28
C LYS A 313 5.54 34.01 -0.20
N VAL A 314 4.37 33.49 -0.54
CA VAL A 314 3.81 33.53 -1.90
C VAL A 314 2.46 34.24 -1.89
N ILE A 315 2.12 34.92 -2.98
CA ILE A 315 0.81 35.57 -3.13
C ILE A 315 0.43 35.62 -4.61
N ALA A 316 -0.85 35.37 -4.93
CA ALA A 316 -1.33 35.41 -6.31
C ALA A 316 -2.07 36.72 -6.57
N LEU A 317 -1.51 37.55 -7.45
CA LEU A 317 -2.24 38.68 -8.02
C LEU A 317 -3.06 38.20 -9.20
N THR A 318 -4.34 38.55 -9.23
CA THR A 318 -5.25 38.16 -10.31
C THR A 318 -6.00 39.36 -10.87
N PHE A 319 -6.21 39.35 -12.19
CA PHE A 319 -6.81 40.46 -12.93
C PHE A 319 -7.98 40.01 -13.78
N ASP A 320 -9.15 40.59 -13.58
CA ASP A 320 -10.39 40.26 -14.28
C ASP A 320 -10.77 41.34 -15.31
N ASP A 321 -11.61 40.96 -16.28
CA ASP A 321 -12.24 41.76 -17.35
C ASP A 321 -11.34 42.15 -18.54
N GLY A 322 -10.05 41.86 -18.47
CA GLY A 322 -9.09 42.16 -19.52
C GLY A 322 -9.26 41.33 -20.81
N PRO A 323 -8.38 41.54 -21.80
CA PRO A 323 -7.30 42.54 -21.80
C PRO A 323 -7.78 43.98 -22.10
N HIS A 324 -6.97 44.96 -21.70
CA HIS A 324 -7.02 46.34 -22.15
C HIS A 324 -5.64 46.76 -22.67
N PRO A 325 -5.51 47.31 -23.89
CA PRO A 325 -4.22 47.41 -24.59
C PRO A 325 -3.15 48.25 -23.87
N SER A 326 -3.52 49.32 -23.14
CA SER A 326 -2.54 50.11 -22.38
C SER A 326 -2.40 49.70 -20.91
N HIS A 327 -3.52 49.56 -20.20
CA HIS A 327 -3.52 49.21 -18.78
C HIS A 327 -2.90 47.84 -18.50
N THR A 328 -3.33 46.79 -19.22
CA THR A 328 -2.78 45.44 -19.04
C THR A 328 -1.30 45.40 -19.37
N MET A 329 -0.87 46.06 -20.45
CA MET A 329 0.55 46.15 -20.81
C MET A 329 1.39 46.81 -19.71
N SER A 330 0.90 47.87 -19.07
CA SER A 330 1.63 48.51 -17.96
C SER A 330 1.79 47.61 -16.72
N ILE A 331 0.84 46.68 -16.51
CA ILE A 331 0.92 45.68 -15.44
C ILE A 331 1.94 44.61 -15.81
N LEU A 332 1.89 44.11 -17.04
CA LEU A 332 2.85 43.15 -17.59
C LEU A 332 4.30 43.66 -17.53
N GLU A 333 4.54 44.92 -17.89
CA GLU A 333 5.85 45.56 -17.75
C GLU A 333 6.32 45.60 -16.30
N ALA A 334 5.42 45.85 -15.34
CA ALA A 334 5.77 45.84 -13.93
C ALA A 334 6.06 44.42 -13.42
N LEU A 335 5.26 43.43 -13.78
CA LEU A 335 5.49 42.02 -13.43
C LEU A 335 6.86 41.55 -13.91
N ASN A 336 7.16 41.76 -15.20
CA ASN A 336 8.46 41.41 -15.78
C ASN A 336 9.63 42.17 -15.12
N LYS A 337 9.41 43.39 -14.62
CA LYS A 337 10.47 44.17 -13.95
C LYS A 337 10.85 43.61 -12.58
N TYR A 338 9.93 42.93 -11.91
CA TYR A 338 10.12 42.40 -10.55
C TYR A 338 10.14 40.86 -10.53
N ASP A 339 10.47 40.23 -11.67
CA ASP A 339 10.53 38.76 -11.84
C ASP A 339 9.30 38.05 -11.23
N ALA A 340 8.13 38.61 -11.54
CA ALA A 340 6.85 38.23 -10.97
C ALA A 340 5.89 37.75 -12.06
N HIS A 341 4.98 36.85 -11.68
CA HIS A 341 3.87 36.39 -12.52
C HIS A 341 2.51 36.74 -11.88
N ALA A 342 1.47 36.74 -12.70
CA ALA A 342 0.08 36.91 -12.29
C ALA A 342 -0.86 36.03 -13.13
N THR A 343 -2.12 35.92 -12.72
CA THR A 343 -3.16 35.23 -13.49
C THR A 343 -4.20 36.22 -14.01
N PHE A 344 -4.45 36.22 -15.32
CA PHE A 344 -5.41 37.10 -15.99
C PHE A 344 -6.65 36.32 -16.41
N PHE A 345 -7.80 36.62 -15.79
CA PHE A 345 -9.09 36.07 -16.18
C PHE A 345 -9.71 36.97 -17.25
N VAL A 346 -9.59 36.56 -18.51
CA VAL A 346 -9.92 37.39 -19.67
C VAL A 346 -11.32 37.13 -20.20
N LEU A 347 -11.93 38.18 -20.76
CA LEU A 347 -13.20 38.07 -21.49
C LEU A 347 -12.95 37.70 -22.94
N GLY A 348 -13.57 36.62 -23.42
CA GLY A 348 -13.39 36.15 -24.80
C GLY A 348 -13.70 37.21 -25.87
N SER A 349 -14.72 38.04 -25.62
CA SER A 349 -15.06 39.18 -26.50
C SER A 349 -13.93 40.20 -26.65
N ARG A 350 -13.04 40.33 -25.66
CA ARG A 350 -11.87 41.23 -25.70
C ARG A 350 -10.63 40.54 -26.26
N VAL A 351 -10.47 39.25 -26.00
CA VAL A 351 -9.40 38.44 -26.59
C VAL A 351 -9.39 38.57 -28.11
N GLN A 352 -10.58 38.54 -28.75
CA GLN A 352 -10.70 38.72 -30.20
C GLN A 352 -10.13 40.05 -30.72
N HIS A 353 -10.12 41.09 -29.89
CA HIS A 353 -9.65 42.42 -30.28
C HIS A 353 -8.18 42.67 -29.96
N TYR A 354 -7.60 41.93 -29.00
CA TYR A 354 -6.24 42.17 -28.50
C TYR A 354 -5.43 40.86 -28.33
N PRO A 355 -5.35 39.98 -29.35
CA PRO A 355 -4.63 38.71 -29.25
C PRO A 355 -3.13 38.91 -28.97
N GLU A 356 -2.53 39.99 -29.45
CA GLU A 356 -1.12 40.33 -29.21
C GLU A 356 -0.81 40.58 -27.73
N VAL A 357 -1.78 41.08 -26.96
CA VAL A 357 -1.62 41.29 -25.52
C VAL A 357 -1.58 39.94 -24.81
N LEU A 358 -2.42 38.98 -25.20
CA LEU A 358 -2.41 37.63 -24.64
C LEU A 358 -1.09 36.90 -24.94
N GLN A 359 -0.59 37.00 -26.16
CA GLN A 359 0.72 36.44 -26.53
C GLN A 359 1.81 36.99 -25.60
N LYS A 360 1.79 38.30 -25.35
CA LYS A 360 2.73 38.93 -24.42
C LYS A 360 2.57 38.43 -22.98
N MET A 361 1.34 38.24 -22.49
CA MET A 361 1.09 37.66 -21.17
C MET A 361 1.77 36.30 -21.05
N THR A 362 1.55 35.41 -22.02
CA THR A 362 2.10 34.04 -22.03
C THR A 362 3.62 34.00 -22.18
N GLU A 363 4.19 34.83 -23.07
CA GLU A 363 5.64 34.94 -23.26
C GLU A 363 6.36 35.37 -21.98
N GLN A 364 5.69 36.11 -21.10
CA GLN A 364 6.22 36.60 -19.84
C GLN A 364 5.87 35.70 -18.64
N GLY A 365 5.44 34.46 -18.88
CA GLY A 365 5.19 33.48 -17.82
C GLY A 365 3.90 33.69 -17.03
N ASN A 366 3.02 34.60 -17.46
CA ASN A 366 1.73 34.80 -16.81
C ASN A 366 0.72 33.75 -17.24
N GLU A 367 -0.19 33.43 -16.32
CA GLU A 367 -1.26 32.47 -16.56
C GLU A 367 -2.52 33.17 -17.09
N ILE A 368 -3.22 32.52 -18.01
CA ILE A 368 -4.50 33.01 -18.54
C ILE A 368 -5.60 32.08 -18.05
N GLY A 369 -6.66 32.68 -17.51
CA GLY A 369 -7.89 32.00 -17.12
C GLY A 369 -9.08 32.52 -17.93
N ASN A 370 -10.15 31.74 -17.94
CA ASN A 370 -11.40 32.07 -18.60
C ASN A 370 -12.30 32.92 -17.69
N HIS A 371 -12.83 34.04 -18.20
CA HIS A 371 -13.79 34.89 -17.47
C HIS A 371 -15.13 35.04 -18.17
N SER A 372 -15.56 34.03 -18.95
CA SER A 372 -16.71 34.07 -19.88
C SER A 372 -16.49 34.96 -21.10
N TRP A 373 -17.49 35.00 -22.00
CA TRP A 373 -17.40 35.73 -23.25
C TRP A 373 -17.64 37.23 -23.07
N ASP A 374 -18.79 37.58 -22.48
CA ASP A 374 -19.30 38.95 -22.37
C ASP A 374 -19.78 39.30 -20.95
N HIS A 375 -19.22 38.62 -19.94
CA HIS A 375 -19.42 38.88 -18.51
C HIS A 375 -20.87 38.74 -17.99
N PRO A 376 -21.70 37.77 -18.45
CA PRO A 376 -23.02 37.57 -17.87
C PRO A 376 -22.92 36.85 -16.53
N GLN A 377 -23.92 37.06 -15.66
CA GLN A 377 -24.05 36.25 -14.45
C GLN A 377 -24.47 34.83 -14.83
N LEU A 378 -23.51 33.89 -14.90
CA LEU A 378 -23.69 32.53 -15.43
C LEU A 378 -24.84 31.77 -14.76
N THR A 379 -25.06 31.97 -13.46
CA THR A 379 -26.15 31.30 -12.70
C THR A 379 -27.56 31.68 -13.16
N ARG A 380 -27.71 32.74 -13.97
CA ARG A 380 -28.98 33.20 -14.55
C ARG A 380 -29.21 32.70 -15.98
N LEU A 381 -28.26 31.95 -16.53
CA LEU A 381 -28.30 31.48 -17.90
C LEU A 381 -28.79 30.03 -17.99
N SER A 382 -29.39 29.69 -19.15
CA SER A 382 -29.63 28.29 -19.50
C SER A 382 -28.31 27.56 -19.72
N LYS A 383 -28.27 26.25 -19.47
CA LYS A 383 -27.12 25.36 -19.73
C LYS A 383 -26.41 25.60 -21.07
N LYS A 384 -27.16 25.67 -22.18
CA LYS A 384 -26.63 25.95 -23.53
C LYS A 384 -25.87 27.29 -23.62
N LYS A 385 -26.36 28.32 -22.94
CA LYS A 385 -25.74 29.65 -22.92
C LYS A 385 -24.48 29.67 -22.04
N ILE A 386 -24.47 28.96 -20.92
CA ILE A 386 -23.27 28.80 -20.07
C ILE A 386 -22.17 28.13 -20.91
N LYS A 387 -22.47 26.98 -21.52
CA LYS A 387 -21.54 26.26 -22.39
C LYS A 387 -20.96 27.17 -23.48
N SER A 388 -21.83 27.89 -24.19
CA SER A 388 -21.44 28.83 -25.24
C SER A 388 -20.52 29.97 -24.75
N GLN A 389 -20.67 30.43 -23.51
CA GLN A 389 -19.84 31.50 -22.94
C GLN A 389 -18.42 31.02 -22.63
N ILE A 390 -18.31 29.77 -22.16
CA ILE A 390 -17.04 29.16 -21.80
C ILE A 390 -16.30 28.74 -23.06
N GLU A 391 -16.91 27.92 -23.92
CA GLU A 391 -16.27 27.36 -25.11
C GLU A 391 -15.79 28.44 -26.09
N GLN A 392 -16.60 29.46 -26.38
CA GLN A 392 -16.14 30.54 -27.27
C GLN A 392 -14.93 31.28 -26.71
N THR A 393 -14.83 31.38 -25.38
CA THR A 393 -13.70 32.02 -24.72
C THR A 393 -12.47 31.10 -24.74
N GLN A 394 -12.62 29.79 -24.52
CA GLN A 394 -11.54 28.81 -24.70
C GLN A 394 -10.99 28.89 -26.13
N ASP A 395 -11.86 28.80 -27.14
CA ASP A 395 -11.50 28.86 -28.56
C ASP A 395 -10.74 30.15 -28.90
N ALA A 396 -11.20 31.29 -28.36
CA ALA A 396 -10.55 32.57 -28.62
C ALA A 396 -9.16 32.67 -27.98
N ILE A 397 -8.98 32.11 -26.78
CA ILE A 397 -7.70 32.08 -26.08
C ILE A 397 -6.75 31.11 -26.79
N GLU A 398 -7.18 29.88 -27.06
CA GLU A 398 -6.37 28.87 -27.78
C GLU A 398 -5.91 29.40 -29.13
N LYS A 399 -6.79 30.08 -29.87
CA LYS A 399 -6.42 30.72 -31.13
C LYS A 399 -5.36 31.83 -30.97
N ALA A 400 -5.37 32.55 -29.85
CA ALA A 400 -4.42 33.64 -29.60
C ALA A 400 -3.06 33.13 -29.09
N THR A 401 -3.05 32.10 -28.24
CA THR A 401 -1.86 31.66 -27.48
C THR A 401 -1.37 30.25 -27.81
N GLY A 402 -2.18 29.44 -28.49
CA GLY A 402 -1.92 28.02 -28.72
C GLY A 402 -2.15 27.13 -27.50
N THR A 403 -2.75 27.68 -26.43
CA THR A 403 -3.01 26.97 -25.18
C THR A 403 -4.44 27.18 -24.72
N GLU A 404 -5.07 26.11 -24.24
CA GLU A 404 -6.39 26.17 -23.65
C GLU A 404 -6.26 26.37 -22.12
N PRO A 405 -6.98 27.34 -21.51
CA PRO A 405 -6.95 27.53 -20.06
C PRO A 405 -7.60 26.38 -19.28
N ASP A 406 -6.99 26.00 -18.16
CA ASP A 406 -7.57 25.04 -17.19
C ASP A 406 -8.32 25.75 -16.04
N LEU A 407 -8.23 27.08 -15.96
CA LEU A 407 -8.83 27.88 -14.89
C LEU A 407 -10.03 28.69 -15.38
N ILE A 408 -11.06 28.78 -14.54
CA ILE A 408 -12.21 29.64 -14.77
C ILE A 408 -12.57 30.43 -13.53
N ARG A 409 -12.84 31.73 -13.72
CA ARG A 409 -13.46 32.57 -12.70
C ARG A 409 -14.85 32.99 -13.17
N PRO A 410 -15.94 32.52 -12.53
CA PRO A 410 -17.28 32.96 -12.90
C PRO A 410 -17.46 34.46 -12.62
N PRO A 411 -18.01 35.26 -13.56
CA PRO A 411 -18.38 36.64 -13.30
C PRO A 411 -19.15 36.82 -11.99
N TYR A 412 -18.79 37.86 -11.24
CA TYR A 412 -19.35 38.16 -9.91
C TYR A 412 -19.11 37.08 -8.82
N GLY A 413 -18.26 36.08 -9.08
CA GLY A 413 -18.10 34.91 -8.21
C GLY A 413 -19.36 34.04 -8.11
N ALA A 414 -20.31 34.21 -9.04
CA ALA A 414 -21.61 33.54 -8.98
C ALA A 414 -21.51 32.10 -9.50
N ILE A 415 -21.69 31.13 -8.60
CA ILE A 415 -21.65 29.70 -8.91
C ILE A 415 -22.84 28.93 -8.32
N ASN A 416 -23.31 27.91 -9.04
CA ASN A 416 -24.28 26.92 -8.58
C ASN A 416 -23.98 25.57 -9.25
N ASP A 417 -24.73 24.52 -8.91
CA ASP A 417 -24.46 23.16 -9.42
C ASP A 417 -24.57 23.07 -10.95
N ASN A 418 -25.50 23.83 -11.55
CA ASN A 418 -25.62 23.90 -13.02
C ASN A 418 -24.37 24.49 -13.68
N VAL A 419 -23.72 25.45 -13.03
CA VAL A 419 -22.48 26.07 -13.51
C VAL A 419 -21.31 25.11 -13.31
N ARG A 420 -21.25 24.38 -12.19
CA ARG A 420 -20.20 23.39 -11.90
C ARG A 420 -20.20 22.22 -12.89
N GLU A 421 -21.36 21.73 -13.31
CA GLU A 421 -21.49 20.61 -14.28
C GLU A 421 -20.80 20.89 -15.62
N TYR A 422 -20.69 22.16 -16.03
CA TYR A 422 -19.98 22.55 -17.27
C TYR A 422 -18.52 23.00 -17.03
N MET A 423 -18.07 22.93 -15.78
CA MET A 423 -16.71 23.26 -15.37
C MET A 423 -15.99 22.00 -14.85
N GLU A 424 -16.47 20.79 -15.14
CA GLU A 424 -15.86 19.55 -14.61
C GLU A 424 -14.38 19.41 -15.02
N ASP A 425 -14.02 19.91 -16.20
CA ASP A 425 -12.66 19.91 -16.71
C ASP A 425 -11.86 21.18 -16.36
N MET A 426 -12.48 22.17 -15.70
CA MET A 426 -11.84 23.45 -15.34
C MET A 426 -11.87 23.72 -13.83
N LYS A 427 -10.78 24.24 -13.28
CA LYS A 427 -10.72 24.63 -11.87
C LYS A 427 -11.38 25.99 -11.66
N VAL A 428 -12.38 26.03 -10.77
CA VAL A 428 -13.03 27.28 -10.36
C VAL A 428 -12.13 28.04 -9.39
N THR A 429 -11.68 29.23 -9.79
CA THR A 429 -10.81 30.08 -8.99
C THR A 429 -11.53 31.33 -8.51
N LEU A 430 -11.66 31.46 -7.18
CA LEU A 430 -12.17 32.68 -6.53
C LEU A 430 -11.02 33.51 -5.94
N TRP A 431 -11.29 34.33 -4.92
CA TRP A 431 -10.30 35.20 -4.29
C TRP A 431 -10.54 35.32 -2.78
N ASP A 432 -9.51 35.77 -2.07
CA ASP A 432 -9.59 36.06 -0.63
C ASP A 432 -9.74 37.56 -0.35
N VAL A 433 -9.08 38.39 -1.15
CA VAL A 433 -8.96 39.84 -0.92
C VAL A 433 -9.53 40.59 -2.10
N ASP A 434 -10.61 41.32 -1.85
CA ASP A 434 -11.22 42.24 -2.82
C ASP A 434 -11.02 43.70 -2.36
N PRO A 435 -10.20 44.52 -3.06
CA PRO A 435 -10.07 45.94 -2.79
C PRO A 435 -11.30 46.75 -3.21
N GLU A 436 -12.24 46.15 -3.95
CA GLU A 436 -13.34 46.80 -4.65
C GLU A 436 -12.83 47.93 -5.54
N ASP A 437 -11.76 47.68 -6.31
CA ASP A 437 -11.16 48.65 -7.23
C ASP A 437 -12.15 49.08 -8.34
N TRP A 438 -13.09 48.20 -8.69
CA TRP A 438 -14.24 48.45 -9.54
C TRP A 438 -15.22 49.51 -8.98
N LYS A 439 -15.26 49.67 -7.66
CA LYS A 439 -16.13 50.63 -6.94
C LYS A 439 -15.36 51.87 -6.50
N ASN A 440 -14.15 51.68 -5.98
CA ASN A 440 -13.33 52.72 -5.37
C ASN A 440 -12.11 53.04 -6.28
N ARG A 441 -12.30 53.97 -7.22
CA ARG A 441 -11.31 54.42 -8.21
C ARG A 441 -10.20 55.31 -7.64
N SER A 442 -9.50 54.84 -6.62
CA SER A 442 -8.43 55.61 -5.96
C SER A 442 -7.21 54.72 -5.73
N LYS A 443 -6.10 55.02 -6.44
CA LYS A 443 -4.82 54.31 -6.30
C LYS A 443 -4.47 54.08 -4.82
N LYS A 444 -4.50 55.15 -4.01
CA LYS A 444 -4.12 55.09 -2.59
C LYS A 444 -5.02 54.13 -1.78
N LYS A 445 -6.33 54.13 -2.02
CA LYS A 445 -7.26 53.23 -1.32
C LYS A 445 -7.07 51.77 -1.74
N ILE A 446 -6.89 51.52 -3.04
CA ILE A 446 -6.65 50.18 -3.59
C ILE A 446 -5.36 49.61 -3.00
N VAL A 447 -4.25 50.33 -3.12
CA VAL A 447 -2.94 49.94 -2.56
C VAL A 447 -3.04 49.67 -1.06
N GLY A 448 -3.64 50.59 -0.29
CA GLY A 448 -3.78 50.42 1.16
C GLY A 448 -4.61 49.20 1.56
N LYS A 449 -5.70 48.91 0.82
CA LYS A 449 -6.58 47.76 1.12
C LYS A 449 -5.93 46.43 0.75
N VAL A 450 -5.18 46.37 -0.36
CA VAL A 450 -4.42 45.16 -0.73
C VAL A 450 -3.31 44.90 0.29
N LEU A 451 -2.44 45.88 0.54
CA LEU A 451 -1.27 45.67 1.40
C LEU A 451 -1.62 45.41 2.87
N SER A 452 -2.74 45.95 3.39
CA SER A 452 -3.19 45.66 4.76
C SER A 452 -3.79 44.26 4.93
N LYS A 453 -4.17 43.60 3.83
CA LYS A 453 -4.74 42.24 3.82
C LYS A 453 -3.82 41.21 3.16
N ALA A 454 -2.69 41.63 2.61
CA ALA A 454 -1.70 40.74 2.02
C ALA A 454 -1.15 39.81 3.09
N LYS A 455 -1.36 38.51 2.88
CA LYS A 455 -0.80 37.42 3.67
C LYS A 455 -0.32 36.34 2.72
N ASP A 456 0.59 35.51 3.21
CA ASP A 456 1.04 34.33 2.50
C ASP A 456 -0.16 33.44 2.07
N GLY A 457 -0.07 32.90 0.85
CA GLY A 457 -1.05 31.99 0.30
C GLY A 457 -2.35 32.62 -0.23
N LYS A 458 -2.48 33.96 -0.17
CA LYS A 458 -3.70 34.69 -0.54
C LYS A 458 -3.83 34.95 -2.04
N VAL A 459 -5.07 34.96 -2.51
CA VAL A 459 -5.46 35.37 -3.86
C VAL A 459 -6.10 36.76 -3.83
N ILE A 460 -5.52 37.71 -4.58
CA ILE A 460 -5.98 39.10 -4.67
C ILE A 460 -6.77 39.30 -5.96
N LEU A 461 -8.02 39.80 -5.85
CA LEU A 461 -8.83 40.23 -6.99
C LEU A 461 -8.51 41.68 -7.35
N MET A 462 -8.26 41.95 -8.63
CA MET A 462 -8.18 43.29 -9.21
C MET A 462 -8.77 43.26 -10.64
N HIS A 463 -8.95 44.43 -11.25
CA HIS A 463 -9.42 44.54 -12.63
C HIS A 463 -8.43 45.39 -13.44
N ASP A 464 -7.86 44.82 -14.51
CA ASP A 464 -6.81 45.45 -15.33
C ASP A 464 -7.36 46.44 -16.37
N ILE A 465 -8.65 46.74 -16.34
CA ILE A 465 -9.31 47.58 -17.34
C ILE A 465 -9.37 49.06 -16.96
N TYR A 466 -8.95 49.41 -15.74
CA TYR A 466 -9.06 50.76 -15.19
C TYR A 466 -7.70 51.39 -14.91
N GLN A 467 -7.53 52.65 -15.29
CA GLN A 467 -6.26 53.36 -15.10
C GLN A 467 -5.80 53.39 -13.63
N THR A 468 -6.73 53.61 -12.69
CA THR A 468 -6.41 53.66 -11.25
C THR A 468 -6.05 52.29 -10.69
N SER A 469 -6.63 51.21 -11.22
CA SER A 469 -6.28 49.83 -10.88
C SER A 469 -4.91 49.45 -11.41
N ALA A 470 -4.60 49.76 -12.67
CA ALA A 470 -3.27 49.52 -13.25
C ALA A 470 -2.16 50.28 -12.49
N GLN A 471 -2.36 51.57 -12.21
CA GLN A 471 -1.42 52.36 -11.41
C GLN A 471 -1.26 51.82 -9.98
N ALA A 472 -2.31 51.25 -9.39
CA ALA A 472 -2.24 50.60 -8.09
C ALA A 472 -1.51 49.26 -8.18
N ALA A 473 -1.76 48.46 -9.21
CA ALA A 473 -1.11 47.17 -9.43
C ALA A 473 0.41 47.32 -9.56
N VAL A 474 0.90 48.27 -10.36
CA VAL A 474 2.35 48.56 -10.49
C VAL A 474 2.99 48.87 -9.12
N GLU A 475 2.29 49.62 -8.27
CA GLU A 475 2.75 49.95 -6.92
C GLU A 475 2.70 48.73 -5.98
N ILE A 476 1.62 47.95 -6.04
CA ILE A 476 1.42 46.74 -5.24
C ILE A 476 2.49 45.69 -5.57
N ILE A 477 2.77 45.45 -6.85
CA ILE A 477 3.80 44.50 -7.31
C ILE A 477 5.14 44.86 -6.68
N LYS A 478 5.56 46.13 -6.83
CA LYS A 478 6.79 46.64 -6.20
C LYS A 478 6.79 46.42 -4.68
N GLN A 479 5.72 46.82 -3.99
CA GLN A 479 5.71 46.77 -2.53
C GLN A 479 5.62 45.36 -1.96
N LEU A 480 4.97 44.42 -2.66
CA LEU A 480 4.94 43.01 -2.27
C LEU A 480 6.30 42.35 -2.51
N HIS A 481 6.92 42.61 -3.65
CA HIS A 481 8.30 42.20 -3.94
C HIS A 481 9.27 42.73 -2.88
N ASP A 482 9.24 44.04 -2.57
CA ASP A 482 10.09 44.67 -1.53
C ASP A 482 9.83 44.08 -0.12
N LYS A 483 8.68 43.43 0.11
CA LYS A 483 8.33 42.73 1.35
C LYS A 483 8.71 41.25 1.35
N GLY A 484 9.37 40.76 0.29
CA GLY A 484 9.80 39.38 0.14
C GLY A 484 8.66 38.41 -0.16
N TYR A 485 7.64 38.85 -0.90
CA TYR A 485 6.67 37.95 -1.51
C TYR A 485 7.15 37.52 -2.89
N GLN A 486 7.00 36.24 -3.19
CA GLN A 486 7.03 35.73 -4.56
C GLN A 486 5.61 35.87 -5.13
N LEU A 487 5.51 36.59 -6.24
CA LEU A 487 4.23 36.84 -6.92
C LEU A 487 4.06 35.77 -7.98
N VAL A 488 3.15 34.85 -7.72
CA VAL A 488 2.98 33.60 -8.46
C VAL A 488 1.63 33.58 -9.18
N THR A 489 1.52 32.74 -10.21
CA THR A 489 0.24 32.38 -10.83
C THR A 489 -0.62 31.53 -9.87
N ILE A 490 -1.87 31.26 -10.23
CA ILE A 490 -2.78 30.43 -9.43
C ILE A 490 -2.32 28.98 -9.44
N SER A 491 -1.93 28.43 -10.59
CA SER A 491 -1.40 27.07 -10.67
C SER A 491 -0.09 26.91 -9.88
N GLU A 492 0.80 27.90 -9.95
CA GLU A 492 2.01 27.92 -9.12
C GLU A 492 1.70 28.02 -7.63
N LEU A 493 0.72 28.83 -7.23
CA LEU A 493 0.26 28.91 -5.83
C LEU A 493 -0.31 27.57 -5.34
N GLU A 494 -1.09 26.88 -6.17
CA GLU A 494 -1.58 25.54 -5.87
C GLU A 494 -0.43 24.55 -5.72
N GLN A 495 0.56 24.61 -6.60
CA GLN A 495 1.76 23.78 -6.51
C GLN A 495 2.55 24.07 -5.24
N VAL A 496 2.74 25.33 -4.85
CA VAL A 496 3.41 25.68 -3.59
C VAL A 496 2.64 25.14 -2.38
N LYS A 497 1.30 25.17 -2.41
CA LYS A 497 0.50 24.57 -1.33
C LYS A 497 0.72 23.06 -1.26
N LYS A 498 0.73 22.37 -2.40
CA LYS A 498 1.09 20.95 -2.49
C LYS A 498 2.51 20.72 -1.96
N ASP A 499 3.48 21.51 -2.39
CA ASP A 499 4.88 21.41 -1.99
C ASP A 499 5.07 21.66 -0.49
N ARG A 500 4.37 22.62 0.10
CA ARG A 500 4.45 22.86 1.55
C ARG A 500 3.87 21.72 2.37
N GLU A 501 2.74 21.17 1.93
CA GLU A 501 2.18 19.96 2.52
C GLU A 501 3.16 18.78 2.36
N LEU A 502 3.75 18.64 1.18
CA LEU A 502 4.72 17.61 0.80
C LEU A 502 6.01 17.67 1.64
N TYR A 503 6.55 18.86 1.87
CA TYR A 503 7.84 19.07 2.54
C TYR A 503 7.69 19.44 4.03
N GLY A 504 6.47 19.57 4.56
CA GLY A 504 6.20 19.94 5.95
C GLY A 504 6.64 21.37 6.27
N ILE A 505 6.52 22.27 5.30
CA ILE A 505 6.91 23.67 5.43
C ILE A 505 5.73 24.44 6.00
N ASP A 506 5.85 24.88 7.25
CA ASP A 506 4.86 25.74 7.91
C ASP A 506 5.43 27.16 8.01
N LEU A 507 4.82 28.10 7.28
CA LEU A 507 5.08 29.52 7.46
C LEU A 507 4.22 29.99 8.63
N GLN A 508 4.82 30.05 9.83
CA GLN A 508 4.17 30.65 10.99
C GLN A 508 3.68 32.07 10.63
N GLU A 509 2.40 32.33 10.91
CA GLU A 509 1.66 33.56 10.54
C GLU A 509 2.33 34.88 10.95
#